data_AF-K1SPX8-F1
#
_entry.id   AF-K1SPX8-F1
#
_cell.length_a   1.000
_cell.length_b   1.000
_cell.length_c   1.000
_cell.angle_alpha   90.00
_cell.angle_beta   90.00
_cell.angle_gamma   90.00
#
_symmetry.space_group_name_H-M   'P 1'
#
loop_
_entity.id
_entity.type
_entity.pdbx_description
1 polymer ?
#
loop_
_entity_poly.entity_id
_entity_poly.type
_entity_poly.pdbx_seq_one_letter_code
_entity_poly.pdbx_strand_id
1 'polypeptide(L)'
;SRSTSIIRDIDTDANKRQIVSNTVSYAHQRGMRVVAEGLETADEVRTVLSLGVDLLQGFFLAMPQVEPGGASEESLAVIAEMHSQSDESQISMFGGDKQ
;
A
#
# COMPACT_ATOMS: atom_id res chain seq x y z
N SER A 1 12.06 22.13 -2.14
CA SER A 1 12.74 21.13 -3.00
C SER A 1 11.77 19.98 -3.19
N ARG A 2 11.16 19.84 -4.37
CA ARG A 2 10.29 18.68 -4.67
C ARG A 2 11.21 17.51 -5.02
N SER A 3 11.80 16.89 -3.99
CA SER A 3 12.57 15.68 -4.17
C SER A 3 11.67 14.65 -4.86
N THR A 4 12.20 14.00 -5.89
CA THR A 4 11.56 12.91 -6.63
C THR A 4 11.12 11.82 -5.66
N SER A 5 9.84 11.85 -5.27
CA SER A 5 9.29 10.89 -4.32
C SER A 5 9.31 9.49 -4.93
N ILE A 6 9.76 8.50 -4.15
CA ILE A 6 9.77 7.09 -4.55
C ILE A 6 8.35 6.54 -4.75
N ILE A 7 7.35 7.17 -4.14
CA ILE A 7 5.93 6.77 -4.22
C ILE A 7 5.24 7.34 -5.45
N ARG A 8 5.65 8.52 -5.91
CA ARG A 8 4.95 9.19 -7.02
C ARG A 8 5.03 8.36 -8.30
N ASP A 9 3.89 8.11 -8.94
CA ASP A 9 3.76 7.32 -10.17
C ASP A 9 4.32 5.88 -10.05
N ILE A 10 4.38 5.30 -8.84
CA ILE A 10 4.90 3.95 -8.59
C ILE A 10 4.07 2.85 -9.30
N ASP A 11 2.79 3.11 -9.55
CA ASP A 11 1.88 2.24 -10.27
C ASP A 11 2.33 1.99 -11.72
N THR A 12 3.01 2.95 -12.34
CA THR A 12 3.53 2.83 -13.72
C THR A 12 5.02 2.53 -13.81
N ASP A 13 5.80 2.76 -12.74
CA ASP A 13 7.26 2.57 -12.73
C ASP A 13 7.70 1.26 -12.05
N ALA A 14 8.14 0.29 -12.87
CA ALA A 14 8.61 -1.01 -12.39
C ALA A 14 9.86 -0.93 -11.50
N ASN A 15 10.76 0.03 -11.75
CA ASN A 15 11.98 0.17 -10.96
C ASN A 15 11.64 0.67 -9.55
N LYS A 16 10.70 1.63 -9.44
CA LYS A 16 10.22 2.10 -8.14
C LYS A 16 9.55 0.98 -7.35
N ARG A 17 8.70 0.17 -8.00
CA ARG A 17 8.09 -1.02 -7.37
C ARG A 17 9.14 -1.98 -6.82
N GLN A 18 10.19 -2.27 -7.59
CA GLN A 18 11.25 -3.17 -7.15
C GLN A 18 12.02 -2.62 -5.95
N ILE A 19 12.35 -1.33 -5.95
CA ILE A 19 13.04 -0.67 -4.84
C ILE A 19 12.18 -0.76 -3.58
N VAL A 20 10.90 -0.37 -3.67
CA VAL A 20 9.98 -0.40 -2.52
C VAL A 20 9.78 -1.82 -2.01
N SER A 21 9.57 -2.81 -2.88
CA SER A 21 9.44 -4.22 -2.48
C SER A 21 10.67 -4.73 -1.72
N ASN A 22 11.88 -4.38 -2.17
CA ASN A 22 13.13 -4.75 -1.50
C ASN A 22 13.24 -4.07 -0.13
N THR A 23 12.85 -2.79 -0.03
CA THR A 23 12.84 -2.04 1.23
C THR A 23 11.84 -2.64 2.22
N VAL A 24 10.63 -2.99 1.76
CA VAL A 24 9.60 -3.65 2.58
C VAL A 24 10.12 -4.98 3.11
N SER A 25 10.64 -5.83 2.22
CA SER A 25 11.21 -7.13 2.60
C SER A 25 12.32 -6.99 3.64
N TYR A 26 13.21 -6.02 3.47
CA TYR A 26 14.30 -5.74 4.41
C TYR A 26 13.79 -5.31 5.80
N ALA A 27 12.78 -4.44 5.84
CA ALA A 27 12.18 -3.94 7.07
C ALA A 27 11.43 -5.06 7.83
N HIS A 28 10.61 -5.83 7.12
CA HIS A 28 9.83 -6.93 7.69
C HIS A 28 10.71 -8.03 8.28
N GLN A 29 11.84 -8.37 7.64
CA GLN A 29 12.83 -9.32 8.19
C GLN A 29 13.42 -8.88 9.55
N ARG A 30 13.28 -7.60 9.90
CA ARG A 30 13.76 -7.01 11.17
C ARG A 30 12.63 -6.66 12.13
N GLY A 31 11.40 -7.06 11.81
CA GLY A 31 10.22 -6.69 12.61
C GLY A 31 9.89 -5.20 12.58
N MET A 32 10.35 -4.48 11.55
CA MET A 32 10.02 -3.07 11.35
C MET A 32 8.76 -2.94 10.49
N ARG A 33 8.00 -1.87 10.71
CA ARG A 33 6.88 -1.47 9.84
C ARG A 33 7.31 -0.36 8.87
N VAL A 34 6.66 -0.31 7.71
CA VAL A 34 6.92 0.64 6.63
C VAL A 34 5.73 1.57 6.46
N VAL A 35 6.02 2.87 6.34
CA VAL A 35 5.04 3.90 5.99
C VAL A 35 5.31 4.35 4.55
N ALA A 36 4.29 4.34 3.68
CA ALA A 36 4.34 5.05 2.40
C ALA A 36 3.75 6.45 2.56
N GLU A 37 4.56 7.47 2.30
CA GLU A 37 4.17 8.88 2.39
C GLU A 37 4.03 9.51 1.00
N GLY A 38 3.08 10.44 0.87
CA GLY A 38 2.86 11.22 -0.34
C GLY A 38 1.95 10.55 -1.36
N LEU A 39 1.01 9.71 -0.90
CA LEU A 39 -0.01 9.08 -1.74
C LEU A 39 -1.04 10.10 -2.21
N GLU A 40 -1.20 10.25 -3.52
CA GLU A 40 -2.13 11.21 -4.13
C GLU A 40 -3.20 10.51 -4.97
N THR A 41 -3.02 9.25 -5.35
CA THR A 41 -3.99 8.50 -6.16
C THR A 41 -4.34 7.13 -5.58
N ALA A 42 -5.50 6.60 -5.98
CA ALA A 42 -5.93 5.25 -5.63
C ALA A 42 -4.96 4.17 -6.16
N ASP A 43 -4.38 4.38 -7.35
CA ASP A 43 -3.48 3.40 -7.97
C ASP A 43 -2.13 3.33 -7.27
N GLU A 44 -1.63 4.47 -6.77
CA GLU A 44 -0.46 4.49 -5.88
C GLU A 44 -0.75 3.72 -4.58
N VAL A 45 -1.94 3.91 -3.98
CA VAL A 45 -2.37 3.17 -2.77
C VAL A 45 -2.44 1.67 -2.99
N ARG A 46 -3.12 1.21 -4.05
CA ARG A 46 -3.21 -0.21 -4.39
C ARG A 46 -1.83 -0.81 -4.61
N THR A 47 -0.97 -0.07 -5.32
CA THR A 47 0.39 -0.52 -5.59
C THR A 47 1.18 -0.72 -4.30
N VAL A 48 1.26 0.29 -3.42
CA VAL A 48 2.05 0.16 -2.18
C VAL A 48 1.51 -0.90 -1.22
N LEU A 49 0.18 -1.06 -1.15
CA LEU A 49 -0.45 -2.12 -0.36
C LEU A 49 -0.11 -3.50 -0.92
N SER A 50 -0.14 -3.68 -2.25
CA SER A 50 0.26 -4.94 -2.89
C SER A 50 1.74 -5.28 -2.69
N LEU A 51 2.58 -4.26 -2.46
CA LEU A 51 4.00 -4.42 -2.15
C LEU A 51 4.28 -4.70 -0.66
N GLY A 52 3.23 -4.74 0.18
CA GLY A 52 3.33 -5.07 1.61
C GLY A 52 3.62 -3.88 2.53
N VAL A 53 3.36 -2.65 2.10
CA VAL A 53 3.46 -1.48 3.00
C VAL A 53 2.39 -1.57 4.11
N ASP A 54 2.79 -1.25 5.34
CA ASP A 54 1.93 -1.41 6.52
C ASP A 54 1.05 -0.19 6.82
N LEU A 55 1.56 1.01 6.53
CA LEU A 55 0.96 2.28 6.93
C LEU A 55 0.99 3.26 5.75
N LEU A 56 -0.06 4.07 5.62
CA LEU A 56 -0.26 4.97 4.49
C LEU A 56 -0.43 6.41 4.97
N GLN A 57 0.19 7.36 4.28
CA GLN A 57 -0.04 8.80 4.45
C GLN A 57 -0.04 9.50 3.09
N GLY A 58 -1.03 10.36 2.86
CA GLY A 58 -1.09 11.18 1.65
C GLY A 58 -2.41 11.92 1.49
N PHE A 59 -2.44 12.85 0.54
CA PHE A 59 -3.60 13.71 0.27
C PHE A 59 -4.81 12.93 -0.22
N PHE A 60 -4.59 11.76 -0.85
CA PHE A 60 -5.68 10.85 -1.21
C PHE A 60 -6.49 10.41 0.03
N LEU A 61 -5.78 10.10 1.12
CA LEU A 61 -6.38 9.68 2.39
C LEU A 61 -7.07 10.85 3.07
N ALA A 62 -6.30 11.90 3.36
CA ALA A 62 -6.78 13.10 4.01
C ALA A 62 -5.80 14.26 3.78
N MET A 63 -6.33 15.47 3.71
CA MET A 63 -5.49 16.67 3.73
C MET A 63 -4.83 16.84 5.11
N PRO A 64 -3.59 17.36 5.20
CA PRO A 64 -2.98 17.69 6.48
C PRO A 64 -3.82 18.73 7.23
N GLN A 65 -4.13 18.46 8.50
CA GLN A 65 -4.91 19.32 9.37
C GLN A 65 -4.25 19.34 10.76
N VAL A 66 -4.56 20.38 11.56
CA VAL A 66 -4.03 20.50 12.93
C VAL A 66 -4.47 19.32 13.80
N GLU A 67 -5.74 18.93 13.66
CA GLU A 67 -6.29 17.71 14.26
C GLU A 67 -6.48 16.67 13.15
N PRO A 68 -5.99 15.43 13.30
CA PRO A 68 -6.21 14.38 12.32
C PRO A 68 -7.71 14.15 12.08
N GLY A 69 -8.15 14.39 10.85
CA GLY A 69 -9.50 14.05 10.40
C GLY A 69 -9.64 12.56 10.07
N GLY A 70 -10.85 12.15 9.71
CA GLY A 70 -11.08 10.84 9.10
C GLY A 70 -10.50 10.78 7.68
N ALA A 71 -10.13 9.58 7.23
CA ALA A 71 -9.82 9.35 5.83
C ALA A 71 -11.09 9.50 4.95
N SER A 72 -10.90 9.85 3.68
CA SER A 72 -11.99 9.91 2.70
C SER A 72 -12.68 8.55 2.53
N GLU A 73 -13.99 8.56 2.27
CA GLU A 73 -14.77 7.33 2.02
C GLU A 73 -14.17 6.52 0.84
N GLU A 74 -13.70 7.22 -0.19
CA GLU A 74 -13.02 6.61 -1.33
C GLU A 74 -11.75 5.86 -0.90
N SER A 75 -10.90 6.49 -0.08
CA SER A 75 -9.69 5.84 0.42
C SER A 75 -9.99 4.61 1.26
N LEU A 76 -10.99 4.70 2.14
CA LEU A 76 -11.40 3.57 2.97
C LEU A 76 -11.93 2.42 2.11
N ALA A 77 -12.69 2.71 1.04
CA ALA A 77 -13.17 1.72 0.10
C ALA A 77 -12.01 1.01 -0.61
N VAL A 78 -10.99 1.74 -1.08
CA VAL A 78 -9.79 1.15 -1.72
C VAL A 78 -9.01 0.27 -0.74
N ILE A 79 -8.81 0.72 0.50
CA ILE A 79 -8.10 -0.07 1.52
C ILE A 79 -8.89 -1.34 1.87
N ALA A 80 -10.22 -1.24 1.99
CA ALA A 80 -11.09 -2.39 2.26
C ALA A 80 -11.09 -3.40 1.09
N GLU A 81 -11.12 -2.91 -0.15
CA GLU A 81 -10.98 -3.71 -1.38
C GLU A 81 -9.71 -4.58 -1.32
N MET A 82 -8.55 -3.96 -1.03
CA MET A 82 -7.26 -4.66 -0.98
C MET A 82 -7.19 -5.74 0.11
N HIS A 83 -7.79 -5.50 1.27
CA HIS A 83 -7.84 -6.50 2.34
C HIS A 83 -8.78 -7.67 1.99
N SER A 84 -9.90 -7.43 1.31
CA SER A 84 -10.84 -8.49 0.92
C SER A 84 -10.26 -9.49 -0.09
N GLN A 85 -9.39 -9.02 -0.99
CA GLN A 85 -8.74 -9.87 -2.00
C GLN A 85 -7.63 -10.77 -1.40
N SER A 86 -7.09 -10.38 -0.24
CA SER A 86 -6.02 -11.12 0.43
C SER A 86 -6.55 -12.44 1.03
N ASP A 87 -7.78 -12.44 1.55
CA ASP A 87 -8.42 -13.63 2.14
C ASP A 87 -8.78 -14.70 1.09
N GLU A 88 -9.20 -14.32 -0.12
CA GLU A 88 -9.56 -15.29 -1.18
C GLU A 88 -8.34 -16.04 -1.74
N SER A 89 -7.19 -15.36 -1.83
CA SER A 89 -5.95 -15.99 -2.29
C SER A 89 -5.48 -17.11 -1.35
N GLN A 90 -5.71 -16.95 -0.04
CA GLN A 90 -5.37 -17.94 0.99
C GLN A 90 -6.31 -19.16 0.96
N ILE A 91 -7.58 -18.98 0.62
CA ILE A 91 -8.57 -20.08 0.49
C ILE A 91 -8.25 -20.98 -0.71
N SER A 92 -7.86 -20.39 -1.84
CA SER A 92 -7.52 -21.17 -3.06
C SER A 92 -6.29 -22.07 -2.88
N MET A 93 -5.35 -21.70 -2.01
CA MET A 93 -4.12 -22.44 -1.73
C MET A 93 -4.36 -23.76 -0.98
N PHE A 94 -5.48 -23.87 -0.25
CA PHE A 94 -5.85 -25.09 0.50
C PHE A 94 -6.96 -25.93 -0.18
N GLY A 95 -7.44 -25.53 -1.36
CA GLY A 95 -8.57 -26.17 -2.04
C GLY A 95 -8.23 -27.34 -2.98
N GLY A 96 -6.95 -27.66 -3.17
CA GLY A 96 -6.47 -28.64 -4.14
C GLY A 96 -6.00 -29.95 -3.51
N ASP A 97 -6.91 -30.72 -2.90
CA ASP A 97 -6.81 -32.19 -2.80
C ASP A 97 -8.16 -32.73 -2.29
N LYS A 98 -9.03 -33.09 -3.25
CA LYS A 98 -10.11 -34.04 -2.98
C LYS A 98 -9.78 -35.32 -3.73
N GLN A 99 -9.47 -36.34 -2.93
CA GLN A 99 -9.37 -37.74 -3.30
C GLN A 99 -10.68 -38.28 -3.88
#